data_AF-A0A7V9JYS6-F1
#
_entry.id   AF-A0A7V9JYS6-F1
#
_cell.length_a   1.000
_cell.length_b   1.000
_cell.length_c   1.000
_cell.angle_alpha   90.00
_cell.angle_beta   90.00
_cell.angle_gamma   90.00
#
_symmetry.space_group_name_H-M   'P 1'
#
loop_
_entity.id
_entity.type
_entity.pdbx_description
1 polymer ?
#
loop_
_entity_poly.entity_id
_entity_poly.type
_entity_poly.pdbx_seq_one_letter_code
_entity_poly.pdbx_strand_id
1 'polypeptide(L)'
;RFWFGDGGRSPGLAHLREQALEDADPAAVNTVALINVEGTTVEVRNGKYGPFVRRGEDTASLPDDLAMDELTVERIIELLSAPKGDEPIGQDPTTGLPVYAKNGRYGPYVQLGDVDTLPEKQKPRMSSLFADMDLATITVDQALEVLSLPRVLGEHPDGGEVVAKNGRYGPYVEWREETRSIESERQLLTIGLDEALAALAQPKTYGAKRSAAATAPLRELGADDPVSGKPMVIKDGRFGPYVTDGETNASLRKGDTVEALTVERASELLEIRRANPSTKKPKKAAAKKNAAAQKKTAPKKKKKAAAKKKT
;
A
#
# COMPACT_ATOMS: atom_id res chain seq x y z
N ARG A 1 -36.25 -13.29 17.55
CA ARG A 1 -35.48 -13.41 18.80
C ARG A 1 -34.18 -12.63 18.79
N PHE A 2 -33.14 -13.03 18.05
CA PHE A 2 -31.84 -12.33 18.12
C PHE A 2 -31.90 -10.82 17.74
N TRP A 3 -32.51 -10.47 16.61
CA TRP A 3 -32.50 -9.09 16.11
C TRP A 3 -33.54 -8.17 16.79
N PHE A 4 -34.80 -8.60 16.85
CA PHE A 4 -35.93 -7.81 17.39
C PHE A 4 -36.34 -8.17 18.82
N GLY A 5 -35.70 -9.15 19.45
CA GLY A 5 -36.07 -9.62 20.79
C GLY A 5 -37.22 -10.63 20.76
N ASP A 6 -37.77 -10.89 21.93
CA ASP A 6 -38.89 -11.82 22.16
C ASP A 6 -40.02 -11.15 22.96
N GLY A 7 -40.49 -9.99 22.48
CA GLY A 7 -41.74 -9.36 22.94
C GLY A 7 -41.79 -8.93 24.42
N GLY A 8 -40.64 -8.78 25.09
CA GLY A 8 -40.55 -8.28 26.47
C GLY A 8 -39.65 -9.09 27.41
N ARG A 9 -39.20 -10.30 27.04
CA ARG A 9 -38.30 -11.11 27.91
C ARG A 9 -36.82 -10.84 27.72
N SER A 10 -36.42 -10.42 26.53
CA SER A 10 -35.04 -10.04 26.23
C SER A 10 -35.04 -8.98 25.12
N PRO A 11 -34.31 -7.86 25.30
CA PRO A 11 -34.15 -6.88 24.24
C PRO A 11 -33.38 -7.51 23.08
N GLY A 12 -33.85 -7.26 21.85
CA GLY A 12 -33.14 -7.66 20.63
C GLY A 12 -31.92 -6.79 20.38
N LEU A 13 -31.00 -7.27 19.54
CA LEU A 13 -29.80 -6.52 19.14
C LEU A 13 -30.13 -5.12 18.57
N ALA A 14 -31.26 -4.95 17.89
CA ALA A 14 -31.69 -3.64 17.38
C ALA A 14 -31.91 -2.62 18.50
N HIS A 15 -32.57 -3.03 19.60
CA HIS A 15 -32.82 -2.17 20.75
C HIS A 15 -31.54 -1.90 21.55
N LEU A 16 -30.71 -2.93 21.74
CA LEU A 16 -29.40 -2.78 22.39
C LEU A 16 -28.48 -1.86 21.59
N ARG A 17 -28.50 -1.92 20.26
CA ARG A 17 -27.74 -1.01 19.39
C ARG A 17 -28.22 0.43 19.54
N GLU A 18 -29.54 0.65 19.59
CA GLU A 18 -30.12 1.98 19.69
C GLU A 18 -29.79 2.64 21.04
N GLN A 19 -29.94 1.90 22.14
CA GLN A 19 -29.49 2.32 23.47
C GLN A 19 -27.98 2.57 23.51
N ALA A 20 -27.18 1.64 23.00
CA ALA A 20 -25.73 1.80 22.96
C ALA A 20 -25.30 2.98 22.07
N LEU A 21 -26.07 3.37 21.06
CA LEU A 21 -25.78 4.55 20.23
C LEU A 21 -25.97 5.87 20.98
N GLU A 22 -26.90 5.89 21.94
CA GLU A 22 -27.22 7.07 22.74
C GLU A 22 -26.09 7.41 23.72
N ASP A 23 -25.44 6.38 24.27
CA ASP A 23 -24.31 6.50 25.20
C ASP A 23 -22.92 6.37 24.55
N ALA A 24 -22.84 5.97 23.27
CA ALA A 24 -21.57 5.76 22.61
C ALA A 24 -20.88 7.09 22.29
N ASP A 25 -19.77 7.35 22.97
CA ASP A 25 -18.81 8.36 22.52
C ASP A 25 -17.95 7.79 21.39
N PRO A 26 -18.13 8.22 20.12
CA PRO A 26 -17.34 7.73 19.00
C PRO A 26 -15.86 8.04 19.19
N ALA A 27 -15.55 9.11 19.92
CA ALA A 27 -14.20 9.53 20.19
C ALA A 27 -13.51 8.49 21.10
N ALA A 28 -14.10 8.16 22.26
CA ALA A 28 -13.57 7.14 23.16
C ALA A 28 -13.46 5.77 22.48
N VAL A 29 -14.47 5.35 21.71
CA VAL A 29 -14.47 4.04 21.02
C VAL A 29 -13.34 3.92 19.99
N ASN A 30 -13.00 5.02 19.31
CA ASN A 30 -11.95 5.04 18.29
C ASN A 30 -10.55 5.26 18.86
N THR A 31 -10.41 5.55 20.16
CA THR A 31 -9.11 5.71 20.82
C THR A 31 -8.52 4.35 21.17
N VAL A 32 -7.31 4.09 20.65
CA VAL A 32 -6.56 2.85 20.84
C VAL A 32 -5.58 2.98 22.00
N ALA A 33 -4.92 4.13 22.13
CA ALA A 33 -3.94 4.37 23.18
C ALA A 33 -3.92 5.84 23.61
N LEU A 34 -3.51 6.06 24.87
CA LEU A 34 -3.22 7.38 25.43
C LEU A 34 -1.75 7.38 25.82
N ILE A 35 -0.97 8.26 25.21
CA ILE A 35 0.48 8.36 25.41
C ILE A 35 0.78 9.72 26.03
N ASN A 36 1.51 9.75 27.14
CA ASN A 36 1.96 11.00 27.72
C ASN A 36 3.24 11.47 27.02
N VAL A 37 3.17 12.65 26.42
CA VAL A 37 4.28 13.30 25.74
C VAL A 37 4.50 14.65 26.42
N GLU A 38 5.60 14.79 27.15
CA GLU A 38 5.99 16.04 27.83
C GLU A 38 4.89 16.64 28.73
N GLY A 39 4.16 15.79 29.46
CA GLY A 39 3.06 16.23 30.33
C GLY A 39 1.73 16.46 29.61
N THR A 40 1.69 16.27 28.30
CA THR A 40 0.47 16.37 27.49
C THR A 40 0.01 14.99 27.04
N THR A 41 -1.27 14.69 27.21
CA THR A 41 -1.86 13.45 26.71
C THR A 41 -2.07 13.53 25.20
N VAL A 42 -1.48 12.58 24.47
CA VAL A 42 -1.70 12.35 23.04
C VAL A 42 -2.58 11.11 22.87
N GLU A 43 -3.67 11.27 22.13
CA GLU A 43 -4.58 10.20 21.78
C GLU A 43 -4.16 9.56 20.45
N VAL A 44 -3.99 8.25 20.43
CA VAL A 44 -3.81 7.49 19.19
C VAL A 44 -5.17 6.90 18.81
N ARG A 45 -5.69 7.24 17.63
CA ARG A 45 -7.05 6.88 17.21
C ARG A 45 -7.08 6.26 15.83
N ASN A 46 -8.17 5.55 15.54
CA ASN A 46 -8.48 5.10 14.19
C ASN A 46 -9.66 5.89 13.61
N GLY A 47 -9.40 6.68 12.57
CA GLY A 47 -10.38 7.57 11.96
C GLY A 47 -10.89 7.07 10.60
N LYS A 48 -11.75 7.90 9.98
CA LYS A 48 -12.29 7.63 8.63
C LYS A 48 -11.19 7.45 7.57
N TYR A 49 -10.05 8.12 7.72
CA TYR A 49 -8.97 8.17 6.73
C TYR A 49 -7.76 7.30 7.11
N GLY A 50 -7.80 6.64 8.27
CA GLY A 50 -6.72 5.82 8.80
C GLY A 50 -6.37 6.17 10.25
N PRO A 51 -5.31 5.54 10.78
CA PRO A 51 -4.80 5.84 12.12
C PRO A 51 -4.16 7.23 12.17
N PHE A 52 -4.33 7.93 13.29
CA PHE A 52 -3.79 9.27 13.50
C PHE A 52 -3.53 9.54 14.99
N VAL A 53 -2.64 10.47 15.30
CA VAL A 53 -2.44 11.02 16.64
C VAL A 53 -3.14 12.35 16.79
N ARG A 54 -3.63 12.63 17.99
CA ARG A 54 -4.28 13.89 18.36
C ARG A 54 -3.75 14.42 19.69
N ARG A 55 -3.35 15.68 19.71
CA ARG A 55 -2.96 16.45 20.90
C ARG A 55 -3.80 17.72 20.97
N GLY A 56 -4.92 17.69 21.70
CA GLY A 56 -5.88 18.80 21.72
C GLY A 56 -6.54 19.03 20.35
N GLU A 57 -6.24 20.15 19.71
CA GLU A 57 -6.67 20.47 18.34
C GLU A 57 -5.66 20.01 17.27
N ASP A 58 -4.42 19.72 17.66
CA ASP A 58 -3.41 19.23 16.74
C ASP A 58 -3.65 17.78 16.38
N THR A 59 -3.60 17.47 15.09
CA THR A 59 -3.75 16.12 14.57
C THR A 59 -2.67 15.84 13.53
N ALA A 60 -2.18 14.61 13.49
CA ALA A 60 -1.26 14.14 12.47
C ALA A 60 -1.58 12.70 12.09
N SER A 61 -1.61 12.42 10.78
CA SER A 61 -1.88 11.07 10.27
C SER A 61 -0.67 10.16 10.49
N LEU A 62 -0.91 8.89 10.79
CA LEU A 62 0.16 7.90 10.83
C LEU A 62 0.46 7.43 9.39
N PRO A 63 1.75 7.30 9.03
CA PRO A 63 2.18 6.64 7.82
C PRO A 63 1.69 5.19 7.71
N ASP A 64 1.57 4.68 6.48
CA ASP A 64 1.03 3.34 6.23
C ASP A 64 1.99 2.19 6.55
N ASP A 65 3.26 2.50 6.72
CA ASP A 65 4.32 1.59 7.14
C ASP A 65 4.52 1.58 8.66
N LEU A 66 3.92 2.53 9.39
CA LEU A 66 4.05 2.64 10.84
C LEU A 66 2.85 2.03 11.56
N ALA A 67 3.09 0.96 12.31
CA ALA A 67 2.07 0.35 13.14
C ALA A 67 1.81 1.18 14.42
N MET A 68 0.59 1.11 14.95
CA MET A 68 0.17 1.91 16.12
C MET A 68 0.86 1.49 17.41
N ASP A 69 1.33 0.25 17.50
CA ASP A 69 2.06 -0.31 18.63
C ASP A 69 3.57 0.04 18.60
N GLU A 70 4.11 0.35 17.43
CA GLU A 70 5.50 0.81 17.24
C GLU A 70 5.67 2.33 17.45
N LEU A 71 4.61 3.02 17.89
CA LEU A 71 4.61 4.47 18.06
C LEU A 71 5.48 4.92 19.25
N THR A 72 6.62 5.56 18.96
CA THR A 72 7.49 6.15 19.98
C THR A 72 7.11 7.61 20.26
N VAL A 73 7.44 8.11 21.45
CA VAL A 73 7.22 9.51 21.84
C VAL A 73 7.89 10.48 20.86
N GLU A 74 9.12 10.18 20.45
CA GLU A 74 9.87 10.97 19.47
C GLU A 74 9.13 11.06 18.13
N ARG A 75 8.62 9.93 17.64
CA ARG A 75 7.88 9.89 16.37
C ARG A 75 6.55 10.65 16.44
N ILE A 76 5.88 10.62 17.59
CA ILE A 76 4.67 11.41 17.83
C ILE A 76 4.97 12.91 17.77
N ILE A 77 6.05 13.35 18.43
CA ILE A 77 6.47 14.75 18.42
C ILE A 77 6.79 15.19 16.99
N GLU A 78 7.53 14.36 16.25
CA GLU A 78 7.88 14.64 14.85
C GLU A 78 6.62 14.78 13.98
N LEU A 79 5.68 13.85 14.07
CA LEU A 79 4.42 13.88 13.30
C LEU A 79 3.56 15.08 13.66
N LEU A 80 3.44 15.43 14.94
CA LEU A 80 2.66 16.59 15.39
C LEU A 80 3.32 17.93 15.06
N SER A 81 4.65 17.97 14.97
CA SER A 81 5.41 19.19 14.65
C SER A 81 5.56 19.39 13.14
N ALA A 82 5.29 18.37 12.32
CA ALA A 82 5.36 18.48 10.88
C ALA A 82 4.38 19.56 10.38
N PRO A 83 4.78 20.43 9.44
CA PRO A 83 3.91 21.45 8.90
C PRO A 83 2.70 20.78 8.22
N LYS A 84 1.49 21.14 8.67
CA LYS A 84 0.23 20.62 8.10
C LYS A 84 0.00 21.10 6.67
N GLY A 85 0.62 22.21 6.30
CA GLY A 85 0.58 22.77 4.95
C GLY A 85 -0.76 23.40 4.60
N ASP A 86 -1.49 23.91 5.60
CA ASP A 86 -2.81 24.51 5.39
C ASP A 86 -2.76 25.85 4.67
N GLU A 87 -1.60 26.50 4.64
CA GLU A 87 -1.36 27.69 3.82
C GLU A 87 -0.91 27.30 2.40
N PRO A 88 -1.42 28.00 1.36
CA PRO A 88 -1.00 27.74 -0.01
C PRO A 88 0.42 28.25 -0.25
N ILE A 89 1.24 27.46 -0.95
CA ILE A 89 2.58 27.86 -1.40
C ILE A 89 2.52 28.85 -2.59
N GLY A 90 1.36 28.94 -3.25
CA GLY A 90 1.10 29.86 -4.35
C GLY A 90 -0.18 29.52 -5.09
N GLN A 91 -0.29 29.96 -6.35
CA GLN A 91 -1.45 29.72 -7.21
C GLN A 91 -1.00 29.18 -8.57
N ASP A 92 -1.82 28.31 -9.16
CA ASP A 92 -1.61 27.86 -10.54
C ASP A 92 -1.93 29.00 -11.52
N PRO A 93 -1.00 29.43 -12.38
CA PRO A 93 -1.24 30.48 -13.36
C PRO A 93 -2.32 30.13 -14.39
N THR A 94 -2.62 28.84 -14.60
CA THR A 94 -3.60 28.39 -15.60
C THR A 94 -5.03 28.41 -15.05
N THR A 95 -5.23 27.86 -13.85
CA THR A 95 -6.56 27.72 -13.24
C THR A 95 -6.89 28.79 -12.20
N GLY A 96 -5.88 29.51 -11.68
CA GLY A 96 -6.02 30.45 -10.57
C GLY A 96 -6.29 29.77 -9.22
N LEU A 97 -6.20 28.44 -9.15
CA LEU A 97 -6.45 27.69 -7.92
C LEU A 97 -5.23 27.72 -6.99
N PRO A 98 -5.43 27.75 -5.66
CA PRO A 98 -4.34 27.67 -4.71
C PRO A 98 -3.64 26.30 -4.78
N VAL A 99 -2.32 26.32 -4.63
CA VAL A 99 -1.48 25.12 -4.57
C VAL A 99 -1.00 24.94 -3.13
N TYR A 100 -1.21 23.77 -2.56
CA TYR A 100 -0.80 23.42 -1.20
C TYR A 100 0.26 22.33 -1.23
N ALA A 101 1.18 22.38 -0.26
CA ALA A 101 2.13 21.29 0.01
C ALA A 101 1.86 20.78 1.43
N LYS A 102 1.34 19.56 1.56
CA LYS A 102 0.83 18.99 2.81
C LYS A 102 1.51 17.66 3.13
N ASN A 103 1.48 17.26 4.41
CA ASN A 103 1.89 15.94 4.83
C ASN A 103 0.67 15.05 5.13
N GLY A 104 0.65 13.82 4.61
CA GLY A 104 -0.48 12.91 4.73
C GLY A 104 -0.06 11.48 5.10
N ARG A 105 -1.05 10.58 5.16
CA ARG A 105 -0.85 9.14 5.45
C ARG A 105 0.13 8.44 4.51
N TYR A 106 0.21 8.90 3.26
CA TYR A 106 1.10 8.33 2.25
C TYR A 106 2.40 9.12 2.07
N GLY A 107 2.69 10.04 3.00
CA GLY A 107 3.83 10.94 2.93
C GLY A 107 3.48 12.34 2.39
N PRO A 108 4.50 13.13 2.05
CA PRO A 108 4.35 14.50 1.57
C PRO A 108 3.69 14.51 0.18
N TYR A 109 2.76 15.44 -0.04
CA TYR A 109 2.00 15.56 -1.29
C TYR A 109 1.65 17.02 -1.59
N VAL A 110 1.37 17.28 -2.86
CA VAL A 110 0.86 18.56 -3.34
C VAL A 110 -0.60 18.44 -3.73
N GLN A 111 -1.36 19.51 -3.52
CA GLN A 111 -2.79 19.57 -3.77
C GLN A 111 -3.14 20.84 -4.54
N LEU A 112 -3.92 20.71 -5.62
CA LEU A 112 -4.45 21.82 -6.40
C LEU A 112 -5.91 22.08 -6.02
N GLY A 113 -6.17 23.29 -5.52
CA GLY A 113 -7.44 23.70 -4.95
C GLY A 113 -7.72 23.03 -3.60
N ASP A 114 -8.85 23.38 -3.02
CA ASP A 114 -9.40 22.80 -1.80
C ASP A 114 -10.92 22.62 -1.96
N VAL A 115 -11.58 22.15 -0.91
CA VAL A 115 -13.03 21.87 -0.94
C VAL A 115 -13.85 23.16 -1.10
N ASP A 116 -13.30 24.30 -0.70
CA ASP A 116 -13.99 25.59 -0.71
C ASP A 116 -13.82 26.32 -2.06
N THR A 117 -12.71 26.08 -2.76
CA THR A 117 -12.38 26.69 -4.06
C THR A 117 -12.88 25.87 -5.24
N LEU A 118 -13.14 24.57 -5.05
CA LEU A 118 -13.63 23.69 -6.11
C LEU A 118 -15.17 23.59 -6.10
N PRO A 119 -15.82 23.40 -7.27
CA PRO A 119 -17.25 23.16 -7.35
C PRO A 119 -17.68 21.94 -6.53
N GLU A 120 -18.88 22.00 -5.93
CA GLU A 120 -19.44 20.88 -5.17
C GLU A 120 -19.36 19.57 -5.98
N LYS A 121 -18.75 18.53 -5.37
CA LYS A 121 -18.48 17.17 -5.89
C LYS A 121 -17.18 16.99 -6.67
N GLN A 122 -16.40 18.03 -6.98
CA GLN A 122 -15.05 17.83 -7.49
C GLN A 122 -14.08 17.58 -6.34
N LYS A 123 -13.17 16.63 -6.52
CA LYS A 123 -12.08 16.39 -5.57
C LYS A 123 -10.86 17.17 -6.02
N PRO A 124 -10.09 17.75 -5.09
CA PRO A 124 -8.83 18.38 -5.44
C PRO A 124 -7.89 17.37 -6.08
N ARG A 125 -7.14 17.82 -7.09
CA ARG A 125 -6.10 17.00 -7.70
C ARG A 125 -4.94 16.95 -6.73
N MET A 126 -4.43 15.75 -6.49
CA MET A 126 -3.34 15.51 -5.55
C MET A 126 -2.27 14.68 -6.24
N SER A 127 -1.02 14.94 -5.91
CA SER A 127 0.10 14.14 -6.37
C SER A 127 1.16 14.03 -5.27
N SER A 128 1.69 12.84 -5.07
CA SER A 128 2.74 12.59 -4.06
C SER A 128 4.02 13.27 -4.50
N LEU A 129 4.74 13.84 -3.53
CA LEU A 129 6.05 14.41 -3.76
C LEU A 129 7.06 13.31 -4.07
N PHE A 130 8.09 13.67 -4.84
CA PHE A 130 9.23 12.79 -5.10
C PHE A 130 10.10 12.68 -3.85
N ALA A 131 10.86 11.60 -3.75
CA ALA A 131 11.68 11.31 -2.57
C ALA A 131 12.78 12.35 -2.33
N ASP A 132 13.18 13.11 -3.35
CA ASP A 132 14.17 14.18 -3.28
C ASP A 132 13.56 15.58 -3.02
N MET A 133 12.23 15.69 -2.95
CA MET A 133 11.54 16.95 -2.69
C MET A 133 11.16 17.10 -1.21
N ASP A 134 11.34 18.30 -0.68
CA ASP A 134 11.05 18.62 0.72
C ASP A 134 9.94 19.68 0.85
N LEU A 135 9.04 19.48 1.81
CA LEU A 135 7.88 20.35 2.03
C LEU A 135 8.25 21.79 2.39
N ALA A 136 9.41 22.03 3.02
CA ALA A 136 9.83 23.36 3.43
C ALA A 136 10.49 24.15 2.29
N THR A 137 10.98 23.47 1.25
CA THR A 137 11.76 24.10 0.17
C THR A 137 11.08 24.05 -1.19
N ILE A 138 9.96 23.35 -1.31
CA ILE A 138 9.26 23.19 -2.58
C ILE A 138 8.74 24.52 -3.14
N THR A 139 8.94 24.69 -4.45
CA THR A 139 8.42 25.81 -5.22
C THR A 139 7.09 25.48 -5.90
N VAL A 140 6.33 26.52 -6.27
CA VAL A 140 5.05 26.37 -6.99
C VAL A 140 5.26 25.66 -8.32
N ASP A 141 6.32 25.99 -9.05
CA ASP A 141 6.61 25.38 -10.36
C ASP A 141 6.85 23.87 -10.24
N GLN A 142 7.65 23.44 -9.26
CA GLN A 142 7.88 22.02 -8.97
C GLN A 142 6.59 21.31 -8.56
N ALA A 143 5.74 21.95 -7.76
CA ALA A 143 4.45 21.39 -7.38
C ALA A 143 3.54 21.19 -8.61
N LEU A 144 3.52 22.13 -9.55
CA LEU A 144 2.75 22.03 -10.79
C LEU A 144 3.28 20.93 -11.72
N GLU A 145 4.60 20.74 -11.79
CA GLU A 145 5.21 19.62 -12.52
C GLU A 145 4.70 18.27 -11.99
N VAL A 146 4.71 18.09 -10.67
CA VAL A 146 4.27 16.84 -10.03
C VAL A 146 2.75 16.65 -10.14
N LEU A 147 1.97 17.74 -10.10
CA LEU A 147 0.51 17.75 -10.32
C LEU A 147 0.10 17.45 -11.78
N SER A 148 1.03 17.55 -12.72
CA SER A 148 0.79 17.15 -14.12
C SER A 148 0.67 15.63 -14.29
N LEU A 149 1.13 14.85 -13.31
CA LEU A 149 0.97 13.41 -13.28
C LEU A 149 -0.50 13.04 -12.96
N PRO A 150 -1.07 12.00 -13.58
CA PRO A 150 -0.48 11.07 -14.55
C PRO A 150 -0.32 11.69 -15.95
N ARG A 151 0.84 11.48 -16.60
CA ARG A 151 1.15 12.05 -17.92
C ARG A 151 0.89 11.04 -19.04
N VAL A 152 0.07 11.43 -20.02
CA VAL A 152 -0.13 10.64 -21.26
C VAL A 152 1.04 10.91 -22.21
N LEU A 153 1.79 9.87 -22.58
CA LEU A 153 2.95 9.97 -23.47
C LEU A 153 2.57 9.87 -24.94
N GLY A 154 1.45 9.20 -25.25
CA GLY A 154 0.96 8.97 -26.60
C GLY A 154 0.23 7.64 -26.72
N GLU A 155 -0.07 7.23 -27.96
CA GLU A 155 -0.69 5.95 -28.27
C GLU A 155 0.35 4.88 -28.59
N HIS A 156 0.14 3.67 -28.10
CA HIS A 156 0.93 2.49 -28.45
C HIS A 156 0.65 2.07 -29.91
N PRO A 157 1.63 1.53 -30.67
CA PRO A 157 1.41 1.02 -32.03
C PRO A 157 0.26 -0.01 -32.15
N ASP A 158 0.10 -0.85 -31.14
CA ASP A 158 -1.01 -1.84 -31.01
C ASP A 158 -2.31 -1.25 -30.40
N GLY A 159 -2.39 0.07 -30.33
CA GLY A 159 -3.52 0.87 -29.83
C GLY A 159 -3.57 1.05 -28.31
N GLY A 160 -4.24 2.11 -27.86
CA GLY A 160 -4.40 2.45 -26.45
C GLY A 160 -3.28 3.36 -25.93
N GLU A 161 -3.60 4.16 -24.92
CA GLU A 161 -2.71 5.18 -24.38
C GLU A 161 -1.62 4.60 -23.47
N VAL A 162 -0.41 5.13 -23.59
CA VAL A 162 0.70 4.89 -22.68
C VAL A 162 0.76 6.04 -21.67
N VAL A 163 0.71 5.70 -20.39
CA VAL A 163 0.62 6.68 -19.30
C VAL A 163 1.75 6.47 -18.30
N ALA A 164 2.47 7.53 -17.96
CA ALA A 164 3.47 7.56 -16.91
C ALA A 164 2.82 7.96 -15.57
N LYS A 165 3.05 7.17 -14.52
CA LYS A 165 2.44 7.35 -13.20
C LYS A 165 3.47 7.15 -12.09
N ASN A 166 3.31 7.86 -10.98
CA ASN A 166 4.00 7.52 -9.73
C ASN A 166 3.07 6.66 -8.86
N GLY A 167 3.55 5.55 -8.33
CA GLY A 167 2.77 4.63 -7.50
C GLY A 167 3.49 4.23 -6.22
N ARG A 168 2.85 3.39 -5.42
CA ARG A 168 3.40 2.92 -4.13
C ARG A 168 4.80 2.30 -4.23
N TYR A 169 5.09 1.62 -5.33
CA TYR A 169 6.37 0.92 -5.55
C TYR A 169 7.35 1.73 -6.40
N GLY A 170 7.07 3.02 -6.60
CA GLY A 170 7.88 3.93 -7.41
C GLY A 170 7.29 4.22 -8.79
N PRO A 171 8.07 4.89 -9.66
CA PRO A 171 7.64 5.36 -10.97
C PRO A 171 7.46 4.21 -11.95
N TYR A 172 6.41 4.26 -12.77
CA TYR A 172 6.12 3.24 -13.77
C TYR A 172 5.38 3.81 -14.99
N VAL A 173 5.54 3.13 -16.13
CA VAL A 173 4.69 3.30 -17.31
C VAL A 173 3.62 2.22 -17.33
N GLU A 174 2.42 2.59 -17.78
CA GLU A 174 1.26 1.72 -17.91
C GLU A 174 0.71 1.79 -19.33
N TRP A 175 0.47 0.63 -19.92
CA TRP A 175 -0.28 0.46 -21.16
C TRP A 175 -1.28 -0.68 -20.99
N ARG A 176 -2.58 -0.37 -20.94
CA ARG A 176 -3.66 -1.33 -20.65
C ARG A 176 -3.42 -2.08 -19.33
N GLU A 177 -3.09 -3.38 -19.38
CA GLU A 177 -2.77 -4.21 -18.20
C GLU A 177 -1.25 -4.41 -18.02
N GLU A 178 -0.46 -3.86 -18.94
CA GLU A 178 0.99 -3.97 -18.94
C GLU A 178 1.61 -2.78 -18.19
N THR A 179 2.53 -3.08 -17.27
CA THR A 179 3.17 -2.06 -16.42
C THR A 179 4.66 -2.32 -16.31
N ARG A 180 5.47 -1.28 -16.40
CA ARG A 180 6.93 -1.38 -16.24
C ARG A 180 7.46 -0.28 -15.35
N SER A 181 8.25 -0.67 -14.36
CA SER A 181 8.96 0.26 -13.50
C SER A 181 9.99 1.04 -14.31
N ILE A 182 10.10 2.32 -14.01
CA ILE A 182 11.12 3.23 -14.53
C ILE A 182 12.22 3.36 -13.46
N GLU A 183 13.40 3.80 -13.85
CA GLU A 183 14.56 3.89 -12.94
C GLU A 183 14.43 5.02 -11.91
N SER A 184 13.88 6.17 -12.31
CA SER A 184 13.80 7.36 -11.45
C SER A 184 12.49 8.12 -11.59
N GLU A 185 12.11 8.85 -10.53
CA GLU A 185 10.90 9.67 -10.51
C GLU A 185 11.00 10.85 -11.47
N ARG A 186 12.17 11.47 -11.59
CA ARG A 186 12.43 12.55 -12.55
C ARG A 186 12.21 12.11 -13.99
N GLN A 187 12.47 10.84 -14.31
CA GLN A 187 12.21 10.32 -15.63
C GLN A 187 10.71 10.32 -15.99
N LEU A 188 9.78 10.34 -15.02
CA LEU A 188 8.35 10.53 -15.31
C LEU A 188 8.05 11.85 -16.04
N LEU A 189 8.85 12.89 -15.76
CA LEU A 189 8.69 14.22 -16.33
C LEU A 189 9.38 14.37 -17.69
N THR A 190 10.27 13.46 -18.08
CA THR A 190 11.09 13.59 -19.30
C THR A 190 10.91 12.44 -20.29
N ILE A 191 10.49 11.26 -19.86
CA ILE A 191 10.40 10.05 -20.68
C ILE A 191 9.55 10.22 -21.93
N GLY A 192 10.12 9.90 -23.10
CA GLY A 192 9.41 9.89 -24.37
C GLY A 192 8.55 8.64 -24.58
N LEU A 193 7.70 8.66 -25.60
CA LEU A 193 6.91 7.50 -26.01
C LEU A 193 7.82 6.32 -26.39
N ASP A 194 8.87 6.55 -27.17
CA ASP A 194 9.78 5.50 -27.65
C ASP A 194 10.48 4.76 -26.51
N GLU A 195 10.96 5.49 -25.51
CA GLU A 195 11.57 4.91 -24.31
C GLU A 195 10.57 4.10 -23.49
N ALA A 196 9.33 4.61 -23.37
CA ALA A 196 8.26 3.90 -22.68
C ALA A 196 7.88 2.59 -23.40
N LEU A 197 7.83 2.61 -24.74
CA LEU A 197 7.60 1.41 -25.55
C LEU A 197 8.73 0.40 -25.39
N ALA A 198 9.99 0.87 -25.41
CA ALA A 198 11.14 0.01 -25.15
C ALA A 198 11.09 -0.63 -23.77
N ALA A 199 10.68 0.11 -22.73
CA ALA A 199 10.48 -0.43 -21.39
C ALA A 199 9.36 -1.48 -21.38
N LEU A 200 8.21 -1.19 -21.99
CA LEU A 200 7.05 -2.11 -22.09
C LEU A 200 7.37 -3.41 -22.84
N ALA A 201 8.25 -3.36 -23.84
CA ALA A 201 8.71 -4.54 -24.58
C ALA A 201 9.60 -5.48 -23.75
N GLN A 202 10.24 -4.99 -22.68
CA GLN A 202 11.01 -5.86 -21.79
C GLN A 202 10.10 -6.83 -21.04
N PRO A 203 10.55 -8.04 -20.69
CA PRO A 203 9.74 -8.99 -19.93
C PRO A 203 9.45 -8.49 -18.51
N LYS A 204 8.29 -8.89 -17.94
CA LYS A 204 7.90 -8.57 -16.54
C LYS A 204 8.97 -9.10 -15.58
N THR A 205 9.76 -8.21 -15.01
CA THR A 205 10.62 -8.55 -13.87
C THR A 205 9.78 -8.54 -12.59
N TYR A 206 8.99 -9.59 -12.37
CA TYR A 206 8.19 -9.76 -11.16
C TYR A 206 9.10 -9.95 -9.96
N GLY A 207 9.37 -8.92 -9.15
CA GLY A 207 10.04 -9.01 -7.84
C GLY A 207 11.45 -9.63 -7.83
N ALA A 208 11.98 -10.05 -8.97
CA ALA A 208 13.20 -10.83 -9.08
C ALA A 208 14.42 -10.03 -8.65
N LYS A 209 14.41 -8.69 -8.75
CA LYS A 209 15.54 -7.88 -8.26
C LYS A 209 15.72 -7.92 -6.72
N ARG A 210 14.71 -8.30 -5.92
CA ARG A 210 14.88 -8.54 -4.47
C ARG A 210 15.17 -10.01 -4.10
N SER A 211 14.96 -10.96 -5.00
CA SER A 211 15.27 -12.39 -4.75
C SER A 211 16.40 -12.95 -5.61
N ALA A 212 16.90 -12.18 -6.58
CA ALA A 212 17.89 -12.60 -7.57
C ALA A 212 19.07 -11.62 -7.72
N ALA A 213 19.22 -10.66 -6.80
CA ALA A 213 20.56 -10.53 -6.22
C ALA A 213 20.73 -11.83 -5.44
N ALA A 214 21.21 -12.87 -6.12
CA ALA A 214 21.51 -14.14 -5.49
C ALA A 214 22.48 -13.80 -4.36
N THR A 215 21.97 -13.74 -3.13
CA THR A 215 22.81 -13.62 -1.94
C THR A 215 23.88 -14.67 -2.11
N ALA A 216 25.14 -14.23 -2.18
CA ALA A 216 26.26 -15.13 -2.34
C ALA A 216 26.08 -16.26 -1.31
N PRO A 217 26.28 -17.52 -1.72
CA PRO A 217 26.06 -18.62 -0.82
C PRO A 217 26.87 -18.41 0.45
N LEU A 218 26.21 -18.51 1.61
CA LEU A 218 26.85 -18.34 2.91
C LEU A 218 27.97 -19.36 3.08
N ARG A 219 27.77 -20.56 2.51
CA ARG A 219 28.76 -21.62 2.47
C ARG A 219 28.38 -22.64 1.40
N GLU A 220 29.33 -23.00 0.54
CA GLU A 220 29.21 -24.15 -0.34
C GLU A 220 29.72 -25.38 0.42
N LEU A 221 28.90 -26.41 0.56
CA LEU A 221 29.32 -27.63 1.26
C LEU A 221 30.17 -28.53 0.35
N GLY A 222 30.24 -28.25 -0.95
CA GLY A 222 31.19 -28.80 -1.93
C GLY A 222 31.05 -30.31 -2.21
N ALA A 223 30.31 -31.04 -1.39
CA ALA A 223 29.99 -32.45 -1.59
C ALA A 223 28.60 -32.59 -2.20
N ASP A 224 28.50 -33.46 -3.19
CA ASP A 224 27.21 -33.89 -3.74
C ASP A 224 26.41 -34.59 -2.64
N ASP A 225 25.12 -34.26 -2.55
CA ASP A 225 24.19 -34.98 -1.69
C ASP A 225 24.27 -36.49 -2.00
N PRO A 226 24.55 -37.37 -1.01
CA PRO A 226 24.64 -38.81 -1.23
C PRO A 226 23.39 -39.44 -1.88
N VAL A 227 22.27 -38.73 -1.84
CA VAL A 227 20.95 -39.20 -2.28
C VAL A 227 20.53 -38.60 -3.62
N SER A 228 20.76 -37.30 -3.85
CA SER A 228 20.40 -36.63 -5.13
C SER A 228 21.56 -36.42 -6.09
N GLY A 229 22.81 -36.57 -5.64
CA GLY A 229 24.01 -36.36 -6.45
C GLY A 229 24.22 -34.91 -6.90
N LYS A 230 23.61 -33.93 -6.20
CA LYS A 230 23.65 -32.50 -6.56
C LYS A 230 24.47 -31.70 -5.55
N PRO A 231 25.12 -30.60 -5.98
CA PRO A 231 25.91 -29.75 -5.08
C PRO A 231 25.02 -29.06 -4.05
N MET A 232 25.36 -29.21 -2.77
CA MET A 232 24.63 -28.60 -1.66
C MET A 232 25.23 -27.25 -1.26
N VAL A 233 24.36 -26.26 -1.12
CA VAL A 233 24.73 -24.89 -0.82
C VAL A 233 23.86 -24.32 0.30
N ILE A 234 24.48 -23.62 1.26
CA ILE A 234 23.76 -22.90 2.30
C ILE A 234 23.55 -21.46 1.84
N LYS A 235 22.29 -20.99 1.87
CA LYS A 235 21.91 -19.62 1.52
C LYS A 235 21.14 -18.97 2.66
N ASP A 236 21.19 -17.65 2.73
CA ASP A 236 20.32 -16.90 3.63
C ASP A 236 19.02 -16.51 2.93
N GLY A 237 17.90 -16.68 3.63
CA GLY A 237 16.58 -16.42 3.09
C GLY A 237 15.72 -15.61 4.05
N ARG A 238 14.54 -15.18 3.58
CA ARG A 238 13.56 -14.41 4.38
C ARG A 238 13.19 -15.05 5.72
N PHE A 239 13.32 -16.36 5.86
CA PHE A 239 12.98 -17.12 7.07
C PHE A 239 14.20 -17.66 7.81
N GLY A 240 15.39 -17.13 7.51
CA GLY A 240 16.68 -17.56 8.04
C GLY A 240 17.46 -18.50 7.10
N PRO A 241 18.63 -18.99 7.55
CA PRO A 241 19.51 -19.84 6.75
C PRO A 241 18.86 -21.16 6.34
N TYR A 242 19.14 -21.60 5.12
CA TYR A 242 18.63 -22.86 4.57
C TYR A 242 19.65 -23.54 3.65
N VAL A 243 19.59 -24.88 3.58
CA VAL A 243 20.32 -25.71 2.62
C VAL A 243 19.49 -25.88 1.36
N THR A 244 20.15 -25.81 0.20
CA THR A 244 19.55 -26.08 -1.11
C THR A 244 20.45 -26.95 -1.98
N ASP A 245 19.85 -27.91 -2.67
CA ASP A 245 20.46 -28.71 -3.77
C ASP A 245 20.10 -28.13 -5.16
N GLY A 246 19.50 -26.94 -5.20
CA GLY A 246 18.96 -26.28 -6.39
C GLY A 246 17.48 -26.59 -6.69
N GLU A 247 16.91 -27.65 -6.13
CA GLU A 247 15.50 -28.07 -6.37
C GLU A 247 14.67 -28.09 -5.07
N THR A 248 15.25 -28.62 -4.01
CA THR A 248 14.70 -28.76 -2.66
C THR A 248 15.39 -27.77 -1.72
N ASN A 249 14.59 -26.99 -0.98
CA ASN A 249 15.09 -26.02 0.00
C ASN A 249 14.67 -26.43 1.42
N ALA A 250 15.64 -26.73 2.30
CA ALA A 250 15.42 -27.13 3.68
C ALA A 250 15.99 -26.09 4.67
N SER A 251 15.13 -25.50 5.51
CA SER A 251 15.54 -24.57 6.55
C SER A 251 16.34 -25.25 7.66
N LEU A 252 17.36 -24.58 8.20
CA LEU A 252 18.13 -25.06 9.36
C LEU A 252 17.24 -25.08 10.62
N ARG A 253 17.39 -26.10 11.50
CA ARG A 253 16.62 -26.19 12.76
C ARG A 253 17.33 -25.43 13.88
N LYS A 254 16.61 -25.17 14.99
CA LYS A 254 17.19 -24.57 16.19
C LYS A 254 18.29 -25.50 16.75
N GLY A 255 19.54 -25.12 16.55
CA GLY A 255 20.73 -25.89 16.94
C GLY A 255 21.69 -26.18 15.79
N ASP A 256 21.21 -26.12 14.54
CA ASP A 256 22.08 -26.21 13.36
C ASP A 256 22.67 -24.82 13.08
N THR A 257 24.00 -24.66 13.13
CA THR A 257 24.67 -23.41 12.72
C THR A 257 25.28 -23.56 11.33
N VAL A 258 25.40 -22.45 10.60
CA VAL A 258 25.94 -22.43 9.23
C VAL A 258 27.37 -22.97 9.18
N GLU A 259 28.14 -22.77 10.25
CA GLU A 259 29.55 -23.18 10.36
C GLU A 259 29.72 -24.63 10.83
N ALA A 260 28.84 -25.14 11.70
CA ALA A 260 28.94 -26.51 12.21
C ALA A 260 28.18 -27.54 11.35
N LEU A 261 27.46 -27.10 10.31
CA LEU A 261 26.68 -28.01 9.48
C LEU A 261 27.58 -28.97 8.69
N THR A 262 27.35 -30.27 8.89
CA THR A 262 28.03 -31.35 8.15
C THR A 262 27.25 -31.74 6.90
N VAL A 263 27.93 -32.40 5.96
CA VAL A 263 27.33 -32.89 4.70
C VAL A 263 26.18 -33.86 4.98
N GLU A 264 26.38 -34.80 5.92
CA GLU A 264 25.38 -35.80 6.31
C GLU A 264 24.13 -35.16 6.96
N ARG A 265 24.33 -34.12 7.78
CA ARG A 265 23.21 -33.39 8.38
C ARG A 265 22.44 -32.58 7.35
N ALA A 266 23.16 -31.99 6.39
CA ALA A 266 22.55 -31.24 5.29
C ALA A 266 21.72 -32.15 4.37
N SER A 267 22.21 -33.35 4.04
CA SER A 267 21.45 -34.33 3.26
C SER A 267 20.22 -34.82 4.01
N GLU A 268 20.33 -35.12 5.31
CA GLU A 268 19.19 -35.52 6.14
C GLU A 268 18.08 -34.44 6.14
N LEU A 269 18.45 -33.17 6.27
CA LEU A 269 17.49 -32.06 6.22
C LEU A 269 16.78 -31.96 4.86
N LEU A 270 17.50 -32.18 3.76
CA LEU A 270 16.95 -32.20 2.41
C LEU A 270 16.05 -33.43 2.19
N GLU A 271 16.43 -34.61 2.68
CA GLU A 271 15.61 -35.81 2.60
C GLU A 271 14.30 -35.66 3.37
N ILE A 272 14.35 -35.16 4.61
CA ILE A 272 13.15 -34.87 5.40
C ILE A 272 12.23 -33.91 4.63
N ARG A 273 12.81 -32.94 3.91
CA ARG A 273 12.09 -31.97 3.09
C ARG A 273 11.49 -32.59 1.82
N ARG A 274 12.17 -33.55 1.18
CA ARG A 274 11.67 -34.31 0.02
C ARG A 274 10.56 -35.28 0.43
N ALA A 275 10.70 -35.94 1.57
CA ALA A 275 9.70 -36.85 2.13
C ALA A 275 8.47 -36.09 2.65
N ASN A 276 8.66 -34.89 3.19
CA ASN A 276 7.59 -34.00 3.65
C ASN A 276 7.62 -32.67 2.88
N PRO A 277 7.24 -32.67 1.58
CA PRO A 277 7.14 -31.45 0.82
C PRO A 277 6.11 -30.54 1.50
N SER A 278 6.42 -29.24 1.59
CA SER A 278 5.50 -28.28 2.20
C SER A 278 4.11 -28.42 1.58
N THR A 279 3.11 -28.76 2.39
CA THR A 279 1.70 -28.87 1.97
C THR A 279 1.10 -27.52 1.57
N LYS A 280 1.85 -26.41 1.73
CA LYS A 280 1.50 -25.15 1.08
C LYS A 280 1.96 -25.19 -0.37
N LYS A 281 1.27 -25.99 -1.18
CA LYS A 281 1.16 -25.72 -2.61
C LYS A 281 0.76 -24.24 -2.74
N PRO A 282 1.47 -23.40 -3.50
CA PRO A 282 0.89 -22.14 -3.92
C PRO A 282 -0.42 -22.51 -4.62
N LYS A 283 -1.55 -21.94 -4.17
CA LYS A 283 -2.81 -22.03 -4.92
C LYS A 283 -2.48 -21.48 -6.30
N LYS A 284 -2.30 -22.38 -7.28
CA LYS A 284 -2.23 -22.04 -8.69
C LYS A 284 -3.51 -21.24 -8.94
N ALA A 285 -3.37 -19.95 -9.18
CA ALA A 285 -4.51 -19.10 -9.50
C ALA A 285 -5.25 -19.79 -10.65
N ALA A 286 -6.51 -20.16 -10.40
CA ALA A 286 -7.34 -20.71 -11.45
C ALA A 286 -7.36 -19.66 -12.57
N ALA A 287 -6.87 -20.06 -13.75
CA ALA A 287 -7.01 -19.28 -14.96
C ALA A 287 -8.49 -18.89 -15.06
N LYS A 288 -8.79 -17.59 -14.97
CA LYS A 288 -10.13 -17.08 -15.19
C LYS A 288 -10.51 -17.46 -16.62
N LYS A 289 -11.34 -18.50 -16.75
CA LYS A 289 -12.07 -18.75 -17.99
C LYS A 289 -13.01 -17.57 -18.21
N ASN A 290 -12.83 -16.91 -19.35
CA ASN A 290 -13.74 -15.93 -19.90
C ASN A 290 -15.18 -16.49 -19.88
N ALA A 291 -16.08 -15.76 -19.23
CA ALA A 291 -17.51 -15.93 -19.39
C ALA A 291 -18.05 -14.66 -20.04
N ALA A 292 -18.02 -14.64 -21.37
CA ALA A 292 -18.93 -13.83 -22.15
C ALA A 292 -20.33 -14.47 -22.04
N ALA A 293 -21.25 -13.79 -21.37
CA ALA A 293 -22.68 -13.98 -21.61
C ALA A 293 -23.45 -12.74 -21.11
N GLN A 294 -23.88 -11.95 -22.08
CA GLN A 294 -24.82 -10.85 -21.95
C GLN A 294 -26.04 -11.26 -21.12
N LYS A 295 -26.39 -10.49 -20.09
CA LYS A 295 -27.77 -10.46 -19.57
C LYS A 295 -28.32 -9.04 -19.67
N LYS A 296 -29.34 -8.96 -20.52
CA LYS A 296 -30.13 -7.80 -20.89
C LYS A 296 -30.70 -7.08 -19.66
N THR A 297 -30.64 -5.77 -19.71
CA THR A 297 -31.31 -4.83 -18.81
C THR A 297 -32.82 -4.88 -19.03
N ALA A 298 -33.59 -5.05 -17.94
CA ALA A 298 -35.02 -4.78 -17.91
C ALA A 298 -35.25 -3.42 -17.21
N PRO A 299 -36.15 -2.56 -17.71
CA PRO A 299 -36.22 -1.15 -17.31
C PRO A 299 -36.87 -0.95 -15.92
N LYS A 300 -36.23 -0.11 -15.10
CA LYS A 300 -36.77 0.37 -13.81
C LYS A 300 -37.96 1.31 -14.05
N LYS A 301 -39.14 0.92 -13.54
CA LYS A 301 -40.32 1.79 -13.37
C LYS A 301 -40.02 2.89 -12.35
N LYS A 302 -40.22 4.16 -12.76
CA LYS A 302 -40.24 5.36 -11.92
C LYS A 302 -41.41 5.28 -10.93
N LYS A 303 -41.14 5.38 -9.62
CA LYS A 303 -42.18 5.70 -8.61
C LYS A 303 -42.29 7.22 -8.49
N LYS A 304 -43.52 7.69 -8.69
CA LYS A 304 -43.98 9.08 -8.71
C LYS A 304 -44.03 9.62 -7.28
N ALA A 305 -43.50 10.82 -7.07
CA ALA A 305 -43.60 11.55 -5.81
C ALA A 305 -45.06 11.94 -5.52
N ALA A 306 -45.50 11.73 -4.28
CA ALA A 306 -46.78 12.19 -3.78
C ALA A 306 -46.61 13.62 -3.22
N ALA A 307 -47.38 14.55 -3.78
CA ALA A 307 -47.44 15.94 -3.36
C ALA A 307 -48.20 16.08 -2.03
N LYS A 308 -47.64 16.88 -1.13
CA LYS A 308 -48.29 17.40 0.09
C LYS A 308 -49.41 18.37 -0.32
N LYS A 309 -50.63 18.16 0.17
CA LYS A 309 -51.62 19.24 0.35
C LYS A 309 -51.61 19.66 1.81
N LYS A 310 -51.34 20.93 2.06
CA LYS A 310 -51.76 21.67 3.26
C LYS A 310 -52.80 22.68 2.79
N THR A 311 -53.90 22.74 3.56
CA THR A 311 -54.95 23.78 3.59
C THR A 311 -55.70 24.06 2.29
#